data_AF-A0A9K3GLQ4-F1
#
_entry.id   AF-A0A9K3GLQ4-F1
#
_cell.length_a   1.000
_cell.length_b   1.000
_cell.length_c   1.000
_cell.angle_alpha   90.00
_cell.angle_beta   90.00
_cell.angle_gamma   90.00
#
_symmetry.space_group_name_H-M   'P 1'
#
loop_
_entity.id
_entity.type
_entity.pdbx_description
1 polymer ?
#
loop_
_entity_poly.entity_id
_entity_poly.type
_entity_poly.pdbx_seq_one_letter_code
_entity_poly.pdbx_strand_id
1 'polypeptide(L)'
;MCALFLHGLCTKGDKCKYSHDKATTGKQRQKRDIHQDDRDDHADCTLEEAVAAIQNRDARSTKNKSERVCRFFLEAIEQEKIGYFWECPNIVRFGHCKYRHALPAGFILKRDAVAQRVSANTRDLDNHQLEDEIEAKRAQITNGTPVTPETFAAWKAARLVKKQEEAAKATKDKNEEQRRAGIVRQFLGVTGSKMFELDPSMFEEPEEKEEADQVETPASLDSGIAA
;
A
#
# COMPACT_ATOMS: atom_id res chain seq x y z
N MET A 1 -25.47 12.57 -8.22
CA MET A 1 -25.75 12.19 -6.83
C MET A 1 -25.44 13.35 -5.90
N CYS A 2 -26.30 13.65 -4.93
CA CYS A 2 -26.03 14.64 -3.90
C CYS A 2 -24.97 14.11 -2.93
N ALA A 3 -23.83 14.78 -2.81
CA ALA A 3 -22.77 14.38 -1.86
C ALA A 3 -23.26 14.38 -0.41
N LEU A 4 -24.09 15.37 -0.04
CA LEU A 4 -24.70 15.43 1.30
C LEU A 4 -25.67 14.27 1.54
N PHE A 5 -26.35 13.78 0.50
CA PHE A 5 -27.26 12.63 0.63
C PHE A 5 -26.50 11.32 0.74
N LEU A 6 -25.36 11.19 0.04
CA LEU A 6 -24.45 10.07 0.19
C LEU A 6 -23.95 9.94 1.63
N HIS A 7 -23.69 11.07 2.29
CA HIS A 7 -23.32 11.12 3.71
C HIS A 7 -24.53 11.18 4.68
N GLY A 8 -25.77 11.10 4.19
CA GLY A 8 -26.98 11.11 5.02
C GLY A 8 -27.35 12.45 5.66
N LEU A 9 -26.70 13.54 5.24
CA LEU A 9 -26.82 14.90 5.79
C LEU A 9 -27.65 15.85 4.90
N CYS A 10 -28.30 15.34 3.85
CA CYS A 10 -29.06 16.19 2.94
C CYS A 10 -30.47 16.47 3.47
N THR A 11 -30.71 17.71 3.89
CA THR A 11 -32.01 18.23 4.36
C THR A 11 -32.95 18.64 3.23
N LYS A 12 -32.50 18.61 1.97
CA LYS A 12 -33.22 19.16 0.82
C LYS A 12 -34.22 18.19 0.18
N GLY A 13 -34.23 16.92 0.59
CA GLY A 13 -35.16 15.90 0.10
C GLY A 13 -35.29 15.88 -1.43
N ASP A 14 -36.51 15.76 -1.93
CA ASP A 14 -36.80 15.70 -3.38
C ASP A 14 -36.67 17.04 -4.11
N LYS A 15 -36.48 18.15 -3.38
CA LYS A 15 -36.19 19.48 -3.94
C LYS A 15 -34.69 19.72 -4.12
N CYS A 16 -33.86 18.73 -3.81
CA CYS A 16 -32.42 18.84 -3.97
C CYS A 16 -32.03 18.93 -5.45
N LYS A 17 -31.16 19.90 -5.79
CA LYS A 17 -30.57 20.05 -7.14
C LYS A 17 -29.84 18.78 -7.62
N TYR A 18 -29.39 17.95 -6.69
CA TYR A 18 -28.60 16.75 -6.98
C TYR A 18 -29.41 15.49 -6.66
N SER A 19 -29.36 14.48 -7.53
CA SER A 19 -30.13 13.25 -7.40
C SER A 19 -29.90 12.51 -6.06
N HIS A 20 -31.00 12.08 -5.44
CA HIS A 20 -31.03 11.27 -4.21
C HIS A 20 -31.30 9.78 -4.47
N ASP A 21 -31.28 9.35 -5.73
CA ASP A 21 -31.54 7.97 -6.06
C ASP A 21 -30.24 7.16 -6.10
N LYS A 22 -30.07 6.25 -5.12
CA LYS A 22 -28.92 5.35 -5.03
C LYS A 22 -28.93 4.30 -6.16
N ALA A 23 -30.10 3.99 -6.72
CA ALA A 23 -30.25 3.01 -7.79
C ALA A 23 -29.77 3.57 -9.15
N THR A 24 -30.01 4.85 -9.42
CA THR A 24 -29.58 5.51 -10.67
C THR A 24 -28.04 5.60 -10.82
N THR A 25 -27.27 5.46 -9.72
CA THR A 25 -25.79 5.45 -9.76
C THR A 25 -25.15 4.07 -9.58
N GLY A 26 -25.94 2.99 -9.69
CA GLY A 26 -25.45 1.61 -9.56
C GLY A 26 -24.67 1.06 -10.75
N LYS A 27 -24.65 1.75 -11.90
CA LYS A 27 -23.62 1.50 -12.91
C LYS A 27 -22.38 2.31 -12.54
N GLN A 28 -21.74 1.93 -11.42
CA GLN A 28 -20.29 2.04 -11.38
C GLN A 28 -19.82 1.41 -12.67
N ARG A 29 -19.20 2.22 -13.54
CA ARG A 29 -18.80 1.76 -14.84
C ARG A 29 -17.85 0.60 -14.63
N GLN A 30 -18.35 -0.60 -14.89
CA GLN A 30 -17.56 -1.80 -14.76
C GLN A 30 -16.34 -1.58 -15.65
N LYS A 31 -15.16 -1.79 -15.08
CA LYS A 31 -13.95 -1.93 -15.90
C LYS A 31 -14.30 -3.01 -16.92
N ARG A 32 -14.13 -2.69 -18.21
CA ARG A 32 -14.40 -3.67 -19.27
C ARG A 32 -13.67 -4.96 -18.93
N ASP A 33 -14.39 -6.07 -18.90
CA ASP A 33 -13.79 -7.38 -18.73
C ASP A 33 -12.92 -7.66 -19.94
N ILE A 34 -11.64 -7.95 -19.71
CA ILE A 34 -10.61 -8.20 -20.74
C ILE A 34 -10.94 -9.50 -21.50
N HIS A 35 -11.82 -10.33 -20.95
CA HIS A 35 -12.21 -11.62 -21.50
C HIS A 35 -13.54 -11.60 -22.28
N GLN A 36 -14.31 -10.50 -22.22
CA GLN A 36 -15.59 -10.36 -22.93
C GLN A 36 -15.44 -9.41 -24.13
N ASP A 37 -15.88 -9.86 -25.33
CA ASP A 37 -15.91 -9.03 -26.54
C ASP A 37 -17.35 -8.52 -26.71
N ASP A 38 -17.56 -7.19 -26.76
CA ASP A 38 -18.91 -6.60 -26.84
C ASP A 38 -19.67 -6.98 -28.13
N ARG A 39 -19.02 -7.67 -29.07
CA ARG A 39 -19.63 -8.20 -30.30
C ARG A 39 -20.37 -9.53 -30.08
N ASP A 40 -20.19 -10.17 -28.93
CA ASP A 40 -20.81 -11.45 -28.57
C ASP A 40 -22.05 -11.28 -27.65
N ASP A 41 -22.42 -10.04 -27.31
CA ASP A 41 -23.54 -9.69 -26.42
C ASP A 41 -24.95 -9.87 -27.06
N HIS A 42 -25.24 -11.07 -27.56
CA HIS A 42 -26.59 -11.50 -27.96
C HIS A 42 -27.09 -12.68 -27.11
N ALA A 43 -26.57 -12.85 -25.89
CA ALA A 43 -26.79 -14.04 -25.08
C ALA A 43 -28.16 -14.12 -24.36
N ASP A 44 -29.03 -13.10 -24.49
CA ASP A 44 -30.34 -13.06 -23.81
C ASP A 44 -31.53 -13.16 -24.79
N CYS A 45 -31.32 -13.82 -25.94
CA CYS A 45 -32.39 -14.17 -26.88
C CYS A 45 -33.07 -15.47 -26.43
N THR A 46 -34.40 -15.54 -26.50
CA THR A 46 -35.13 -16.79 -26.24
C THR A 46 -34.66 -17.88 -27.22
N LEU A 47 -34.68 -19.16 -26.80
CA LEU A 47 -34.14 -20.28 -27.58
C LEU A 47 -34.71 -20.33 -29.02
N GLU A 48 -35.95 -19.92 -29.21
CA GLU A 48 -36.65 -19.88 -30.50
C GLU A 48 -36.11 -18.77 -31.42
N GLU A 49 -35.84 -17.57 -30.88
CA GLU A 49 -35.24 -16.46 -31.63
C GLU A 49 -33.77 -16.73 -31.96
N ALA A 50 -33.05 -17.43 -31.09
CA ALA A 50 -31.68 -17.86 -31.36
C ALA A 50 -31.63 -18.85 -32.54
N VAL A 51 -32.55 -19.81 -32.60
CA VAL A 51 -32.66 -20.76 -33.73
C VAL A 51 -33.04 -20.05 -35.03
N ALA A 52 -33.98 -19.09 -34.99
CA ALA A 52 -34.34 -18.28 -36.15
C ALA A 52 -33.19 -17.37 -36.62
N ALA A 53 -32.40 -16.81 -35.71
CA ALA A 53 -31.23 -15.99 -36.04
C ALA A 53 -30.06 -16.82 -36.62
N ILE A 54 -29.93 -18.09 -36.22
CA ILE A 54 -28.96 -19.04 -36.79
C ILE A 54 -29.35 -19.40 -38.22
N GLN A 55 -30.63 -19.72 -38.47
CA GLN A 55 -31.14 -20.09 -39.80
C GLN A 55 -31.06 -18.93 -40.83
N ASN A 56 -31.18 -17.68 -40.38
CA ASN A 56 -31.06 -16.49 -41.25
C ASN A 56 -29.60 -16.00 -41.44
N ARG A 57 -28.61 -16.58 -40.74
CA ARG A 57 -27.21 -16.15 -40.78
C ARG A 57 -26.36 -16.83 -41.85
N ASP A 58 -26.90 -17.86 -42.49
CA ASP A 58 -26.20 -18.67 -43.47
C ASP A 58 -26.16 -17.99 -44.84
N ALA A 59 -25.16 -17.13 -45.05
CA ALA A 59 -24.44 -17.01 -46.33
C ALA A 59 -23.28 -15.98 -46.31
N ARG A 60 -23.37 -14.90 -45.53
CA ARG A 60 -22.44 -13.75 -45.67
C ARG A 60 -21.85 -13.19 -44.37
N SER A 61 -22.44 -13.44 -43.19
CA SER A 61 -22.04 -12.77 -41.93
C SER A 61 -20.88 -13.47 -41.18
N THR A 62 -20.67 -14.77 -41.36
CA THR A 62 -19.72 -15.58 -40.57
C THR A 62 -18.28 -15.57 -41.10
N LYS A 63 -18.02 -15.02 -42.31
CA LYS A 63 -16.74 -15.18 -43.01
C LYS A 63 -15.61 -14.25 -42.57
N ASN A 64 -15.90 -13.24 -41.73
CA ASN A 64 -14.94 -12.19 -41.37
C ASN A 64 -14.53 -12.16 -39.89
N LYS A 65 -15.01 -13.09 -39.05
CA LYS A 65 -14.57 -13.20 -37.64
C LYS A 65 -13.38 -14.13 -37.57
N SER A 66 -12.20 -13.62 -37.21
CA SER A 66 -11.04 -14.47 -36.94
C SER A 66 -10.92 -14.74 -35.45
N GLU A 67 -10.68 -16.02 -35.10
CA GLU A 67 -10.46 -16.48 -33.72
C GLU A 67 -9.14 -15.95 -33.13
N ARG A 68 -8.25 -15.45 -33.99
CA ARG A 68 -7.01 -14.79 -33.59
C ARG A 68 -7.28 -13.46 -32.87
N VAL A 69 -6.58 -13.26 -31.75
CA VAL A 69 -6.59 -12.02 -30.98
C VAL A 69 -5.92 -10.89 -31.76
N CYS A 70 -6.46 -9.68 -31.66
CA CYS A 70 -5.88 -8.50 -32.31
C CYS A 70 -4.50 -8.15 -31.72
N ARG A 71 -3.50 -7.93 -32.58
CA ARG A 71 -2.15 -7.56 -32.14
C ARG A 71 -2.11 -6.25 -31.33
N PHE A 72 -2.86 -5.24 -31.78
CA PHE A 72 -2.94 -3.96 -31.09
C PHE A 72 -3.67 -4.06 -29.74
N PHE A 73 -4.54 -5.05 -29.59
CA PHE A 73 -5.18 -5.34 -28.31
C PHE A 73 -4.18 -5.93 -27.31
N LEU A 74 -3.37 -6.90 -27.72
CA LEU A 74 -2.30 -7.45 -26.87
C LEU A 74 -1.33 -6.34 -26.40
N GLU A 75 -0.88 -5.49 -27.32
CA GLU A 75 0.01 -4.36 -27.01
C GLU A 75 -0.64 -3.37 -26.03
N ALA A 76 -1.93 -3.08 -26.19
CA ALA A 76 -2.63 -2.17 -25.31
C ALA A 76 -2.82 -2.73 -23.89
N ILE A 77 -2.96 -4.06 -23.72
CA ILE A 77 -3.05 -4.68 -22.39
C ILE A 77 -1.68 -4.76 -21.73
N GLU A 78 -0.62 -5.02 -22.51
CA GLU A 78 0.76 -4.95 -22.03
C GLU A 78 1.10 -3.53 -21.55
N GLN A 79 0.57 -2.50 -22.22
CA GLN A 79 0.74 -1.09 -21.83
C GLN A 79 -0.31 -0.58 -20.84
N GLU A 80 -1.25 -1.42 -20.38
CA GLU A 80 -2.38 -1.05 -19.49
C GLU A 80 -3.25 0.12 -20.00
N LYS A 81 -3.25 0.34 -21.33
CA LYS A 81 -4.01 1.41 -21.99
C LYS A 81 -5.43 0.99 -22.37
N ILE A 82 -5.81 -0.27 -22.11
CA ILE A 82 -7.18 -0.73 -22.30
C ILE A 82 -8.06 -0.15 -21.21
N GLY A 83 -8.87 0.83 -21.61
CA GLY A 83 -9.83 1.51 -20.76
C GLY A 83 -11.06 1.93 -21.56
N TYR A 84 -11.87 2.78 -20.94
CA TYR A 84 -13.16 3.18 -21.51
C TYR A 84 -13.05 3.88 -22.88
N PHE A 85 -11.98 4.63 -23.13
CA PHE A 85 -11.76 5.34 -24.40
C PHE A 85 -10.83 4.60 -25.37
N TRP A 86 -10.47 3.34 -25.07
CA TRP A 86 -9.56 2.62 -25.95
C TRP A 86 -10.32 2.03 -27.14
N GLU A 87 -10.01 2.53 -28.32
CA GLU A 87 -10.46 2.01 -29.60
C GLU A 87 -9.29 1.35 -30.33
N CYS A 88 -9.52 0.17 -30.90
CA CYS A 88 -8.48 -0.49 -31.66
C CYS A 88 -8.13 0.35 -32.91
N PRO A 89 -6.85 0.61 -33.21
CA PRO A 89 -6.44 1.35 -34.41
C PRO A 89 -6.97 0.76 -35.73
N ASN A 90 -7.24 -0.56 -35.77
CA ASN A 90 -7.88 -1.19 -36.93
C ASN A 90 -9.34 -0.78 -37.09
N ILE A 91 -10.08 -0.51 -36.01
CA ILE A 91 -11.44 0.02 -36.08
C ILE A 91 -11.41 1.44 -36.63
N VAL A 92 -10.49 2.28 -36.15
CA VAL A 92 -10.37 3.67 -36.61
C VAL A 92 -10.01 3.75 -38.09
N ARG A 93 -9.14 2.84 -38.58
CA ARG A 93 -8.69 2.84 -39.99
C ARG A 93 -9.63 2.13 -40.97
N PHE A 94 -10.22 1.00 -40.57
CA PHE A 94 -10.98 0.11 -41.47
C PHE A 94 -12.47 0.03 -41.11
N GLY A 95 -12.93 0.79 -40.11
CA GLY A 95 -14.30 0.77 -39.59
C GLY A 95 -14.63 -0.48 -38.76
N HIS A 96 -13.90 -1.59 -38.93
CA HIS A 96 -14.06 -2.81 -38.16
C HIS A 96 -12.73 -3.53 -37.94
N CYS A 97 -12.58 -4.21 -36.80
CA CYS A 97 -11.46 -5.13 -36.58
C CYS A 97 -11.86 -6.56 -36.94
N LYS A 98 -11.09 -7.20 -37.83
CA LYS A 98 -11.26 -8.63 -38.20
C LYS A 98 -10.94 -9.60 -37.04
N TYR A 99 -10.10 -9.14 -36.10
CA TYR A 99 -9.55 -9.93 -35.00
C TYR A 99 -10.35 -9.74 -33.70
N ARG A 100 -10.24 -10.71 -32.79
CA ARG A 100 -10.94 -10.68 -31.48
C ARG A 100 -10.31 -9.66 -30.53
N HIS A 101 -11.14 -8.92 -29.77
CA HIS A 101 -10.72 -7.95 -28.75
C HIS A 101 -10.99 -8.49 -27.34
N ALA A 102 -10.64 -9.75 -27.12
CA ALA A 102 -10.72 -10.41 -25.83
C ALA A 102 -9.57 -11.40 -25.71
N LEU A 103 -9.01 -11.53 -24.50
CA LEU A 103 -8.04 -12.60 -24.21
C LEU A 103 -8.78 -13.94 -24.13
N PRO A 104 -8.28 -15.00 -24.78
CA PRO A 104 -8.78 -16.35 -24.57
C PRO A 104 -8.78 -16.70 -23.07
N ALA A 105 -9.82 -17.41 -22.62
CA ALA A 105 -9.93 -17.85 -21.24
C ALA A 105 -8.70 -18.70 -20.88
N GLY A 106 -7.96 -18.31 -19.82
CA GLY A 106 -6.74 -18.97 -19.37
C GLY A 106 -5.42 -18.37 -19.86
N PHE A 107 -5.43 -17.31 -20.69
CA PHE A 107 -4.20 -16.61 -21.08
C PHE A 107 -3.76 -15.64 -19.96
N ILE A 108 -2.64 -15.96 -19.31
CA ILE A 108 -2.01 -15.09 -18.29
C ILE A 108 -0.99 -14.18 -18.99
N LEU A 109 -1.07 -12.87 -18.75
CA LEU A 109 -0.09 -11.93 -19.29
C LEU A 109 1.30 -12.21 -18.73
N LYS A 110 2.33 -11.90 -19.54
CA LYS A 110 3.74 -12.10 -19.12
C LYS A 110 4.08 -11.39 -17.81
N ARG A 111 3.56 -10.18 -17.59
CA ARG A 111 3.73 -9.43 -16.34
C ARG A 111 3.11 -10.14 -15.14
N ASP A 112 1.89 -10.65 -15.30
CA ASP A 112 1.13 -11.27 -14.22
C ASP A 112 1.67 -12.67 -13.92
N ALA A 113 2.16 -13.39 -14.95
CA ALA A 113 2.86 -14.66 -14.79
C ALA A 113 4.17 -14.51 -13.98
N VAL A 114 4.90 -13.41 -14.17
CA VAL A 114 6.08 -13.08 -13.36
C VAL A 114 5.66 -12.72 -11.93
N ALA A 115 4.64 -11.88 -11.76
CA ALA A 115 4.13 -11.51 -10.44
C ALA A 115 3.61 -12.73 -9.64
N GLN A 116 2.95 -13.69 -10.32
CA GLN A 116 2.48 -14.91 -9.69
C GLN A 116 3.64 -15.83 -9.27
N ARG A 117 4.68 -15.96 -10.10
CA ARG A 117 5.89 -16.73 -9.74
C ARG A 117 6.66 -16.09 -8.59
N VAL A 118 6.81 -14.77 -8.60
CA VAL A 118 7.51 -14.03 -7.55
C VAL A 118 6.73 -14.13 -6.24
N SER A 119 5.42 -13.89 -6.25
CA SER A 119 4.61 -13.94 -5.02
C SER A 119 4.48 -15.34 -4.41
N ALA A 120 4.48 -16.39 -5.23
CA ALA A 120 4.57 -17.77 -4.74
C ALA A 120 5.95 -18.05 -4.13
N ASN A 121 7.03 -17.69 -4.82
CA ASN A 121 8.38 -17.97 -4.33
C ASN A 121 8.77 -17.11 -3.11
N THR A 122 8.39 -15.84 -3.02
CA THR A 122 8.83 -14.97 -1.92
C THR A 122 8.24 -15.38 -0.58
N ARG A 123 6.98 -15.82 -0.54
CA ARG A 123 6.33 -16.21 0.72
C ARG A 123 6.90 -17.53 1.26
N ASP A 124 7.24 -18.45 0.36
CA ASP A 124 7.80 -19.74 0.75
C ASP A 124 9.29 -19.61 1.10
N LEU A 125 10.04 -18.75 0.39
CA LEU A 125 11.45 -18.47 0.70
C LEU A 125 11.62 -17.67 2.00
N ASP A 126 10.79 -16.66 2.26
CA ASP A 126 10.87 -15.87 3.51
C ASP A 126 10.57 -16.74 4.73
N ASN A 127 9.59 -17.65 4.65
CA ASN A 127 9.29 -18.57 5.75
C ASN A 127 10.43 -19.60 5.97
N HIS A 128 10.99 -20.16 4.89
CA HIS A 128 12.11 -21.10 4.98
C HIS A 128 13.36 -20.44 5.61
N GLN A 129 13.64 -19.19 5.25
CA GLN A 129 14.76 -18.44 5.84
C GLN A 129 14.59 -18.21 7.34
N LEU A 130 13.37 -17.87 7.78
CA LEU A 130 13.08 -17.69 9.20
C LEU A 130 13.21 -19.00 10.00
N GLU A 131 12.79 -20.13 9.43
CA GLU A 131 12.93 -21.44 10.08
C GLU A 131 14.39 -21.84 10.26
N ASP A 132 15.21 -21.69 9.22
CA ASP A 132 16.66 -21.96 9.27
C ASP A 132 17.37 -21.06 10.31
N GLU A 133 17.00 -19.79 10.37
CA GLU A 133 17.52 -18.86 11.37
C GLU A 133 17.13 -19.24 12.80
N ILE A 134 15.90 -19.72 13.00
CA ILE A 134 15.42 -20.16 14.32
C ILE A 134 16.21 -21.40 14.76
N GLU A 135 16.45 -22.35 13.87
CA GLU A 135 17.18 -23.58 14.21
C GLU A 135 18.66 -23.30 14.51
N ALA A 136 19.29 -22.39 13.75
CA ALA A 136 20.64 -21.92 14.05
C ALA A 136 20.72 -21.24 15.43
N LYS A 137 19.74 -20.38 15.75
CA LYS A 137 19.65 -19.70 17.07
C LYS A 137 19.38 -20.69 18.20
N ARG A 138 18.57 -21.74 17.99
CA ARG A 138 18.35 -22.81 18.96
C ARG A 138 19.62 -23.61 19.24
N ALA A 139 20.36 -23.97 18.19
CA ALA A 139 21.65 -24.66 18.33
C ALA A 139 22.69 -23.83 19.09
N GLN A 140 22.62 -22.50 18.98
CA GLN A 140 23.50 -21.57 19.71
C GLN A 140 23.15 -21.44 21.20
N ILE A 141 21.90 -21.67 21.60
CA ILE A 141 21.46 -21.56 23.00
C ILE A 141 21.79 -22.86 23.73
N THR A 142 22.86 -22.84 24.52
CA THR A 142 23.34 -24.00 25.30
C THR A 142 22.74 -24.09 26.70
N ASN A 143 22.31 -22.97 27.31
CA ASN A 143 21.68 -22.92 28.63
C ASN A 143 20.36 -22.13 28.56
N GLY A 144 19.26 -22.75 28.98
CA GLY A 144 17.92 -22.14 28.97
C GLY A 144 17.34 -21.97 30.38
N THR A 145 16.80 -20.79 30.67
CA THR A 145 16.02 -20.55 31.90
C THR A 145 14.60 -21.06 31.72
N PRO A 146 14.06 -21.91 32.61
CA PRO A 146 12.68 -22.37 32.50
C PRO A 146 11.71 -21.18 32.65
N VAL A 147 10.68 -21.16 31.79
CA VAL A 147 9.65 -20.13 31.81
C VAL A 147 8.66 -20.47 32.92
N THR A 148 8.85 -19.88 34.09
CA THR A 148 7.92 -19.91 35.22
C THR A 148 7.13 -18.58 35.23
N PRO A 149 5.96 -18.51 35.88
CA PRO A 149 5.18 -17.27 35.92
C PRO A 149 5.96 -16.08 36.50
N GLU A 150 6.84 -16.33 37.47
CA GLU A 150 7.70 -15.32 38.11
C GLU A 150 8.79 -14.82 37.15
N THR A 151 9.47 -15.71 36.42
CA THR A 151 10.50 -15.32 35.45
C THR A 151 9.90 -14.60 34.25
N PHE A 152 8.71 -15.00 33.82
CA PHE A 152 7.98 -14.31 32.75
C PHE A 152 7.51 -12.92 33.16
N ALA A 153 7.04 -12.73 34.40
CA ALA A 153 6.65 -11.42 34.90
C ALA A 153 7.83 -10.45 34.96
N ALA A 154 8.98 -10.89 35.47
CA ALA A 154 10.22 -10.12 35.49
C ALA A 154 10.69 -9.78 34.06
N TRP A 155 10.67 -10.74 33.14
CA TRP A 155 10.99 -10.51 31.73
C TRP A 155 10.06 -9.50 31.07
N LYS A 156 8.74 -9.61 31.31
CA LYS A 156 7.73 -8.70 30.73
C LYS A 156 7.91 -7.27 31.22
N ALA A 157 8.21 -7.08 32.51
CA ALA A 157 8.53 -5.77 33.07
C ALA A 157 9.79 -5.18 32.41
N ALA A 158 10.87 -5.96 32.30
CA ALA A 158 12.10 -5.52 31.62
C ALA A 158 11.87 -5.19 30.13
N ARG A 159 11.03 -5.96 29.43
CA ARG A 159 10.67 -5.71 28.02
C ARG A 159 9.86 -4.42 27.85
N LEU A 160 9.01 -4.09 28.80
CA LEU A 160 8.23 -2.85 28.79
C LEU A 160 9.13 -1.63 28.99
N VAL A 161 10.05 -1.69 29.96
CA VAL A 161 11.05 -0.65 30.21
C VAL A 161 11.93 -0.42 28.98
N LYS A 162 12.49 -1.50 28.41
CA LYS A 162 13.29 -1.40 27.18
C LYS A 162 12.53 -0.78 26.00
N LYS A 163 11.25 -1.12 25.83
CA LYS A 163 10.40 -0.53 24.79
C LYS A 163 10.16 0.97 25.04
N GLN A 164 9.99 1.38 26.29
CA GLN A 164 9.83 2.79 26.66
C GLN A 164 11.12 3.57 26.43
N GLU A 165 12.28 3.00 26.76
CA GLU A 165 13.59 3.60 26.48
C GLU A 165 13.86 3.73 24.97
N GLU A 166 13.58 2.70 24.18
CA GLU A 166 13.70 2.74 22.72
C GLU A 166 12.75 3.78 22.11
N ALA A 167 11.53 3.87 22.61
CA ALA A 167 10.59 4.92 22.19
C ALA A 167 11.08 6.32 22.58
N ALA A 168 11.64 6.49 23.78
CA ALA A 168 12.19 7.75 24.25
C ALA A 168 13.40 8.18 23.42
N LYS A 169 14.33 7.27 23.11
CA LYS A 169 15.46 7.51 22.21
C LYS A 169 14.98 7.88 20.80
N ALA A 170 14.05 7.11 20.23
CA ALA A 170 13.49 7.42 18.92
C ALA A 170 12.76 8.78 18.88
N THR A 171 12.14 9.22 19.98
CA THR A 171 11.58 10.58 20.07
C THR A 171 12.64 11.67 20.22
N LYS A 172 13.72 11.40 20.95
CA LYS A 172 14.85 12.32 21.09
C LYS A 172 15.56 12.51 19.75
N ASP A 173 15.86 11.42 19.04
CA ASP A 173 16.50 11.45 17.72
C ASP A 173 15.65 12.20 16.69
N LYS A 174 14.34 11.95 16.67
CA LYS A 174 13.40 12.70 15.80
C LYS A 174 13.34 14.18 16.15
N ASN A 175 13.34 14.53 17.43
CA ASN A 175 13.34 15.92 17.87
C ASN A 175 14.67 16.61 17.54
N GLU A 176 15.80 15.91 17.66
CA GLU A 176 17.12 16.44 17.30
C GLU A 176 17.25 16.62 15.79
N GLU A 177 16.77 15.67 14.98
CA GLU A 177 16.73 15.79 13.53
C GLU A 177 15.82 16.94 13.08
N GLN A 178 14.65 17.10 13.72
CA GLN A 178 13.77 18.26 13.49
C GLN A 178 14.41 19.57 13.94
N ARG A 179 15.17 19.58 15.04
CA ARG A 179 15.92 20.77 15.50
C ARG A 179 17.03 21.13 14.53
N ARG A 180 17.82 20.15 14.06
CA ARG A 180 18.88 20.34 13.04
C ARG A 180 18.29 20.84 11.72
N ALA A 181 17.20 20.24 11.24
CA ALA A 181 16.52 20.70 10.03
C ALA A 181 15.86 22.08 10.20
N GLY A 182 15.33 22.38 11.39
CA GLY A 182 14.77 23.68 11.75
C GLY A 182 15.82 24.79 11.78
N ILE A 183 17.00 24.50 12.34
CA ILE A 183 18.17 25.38 12.32
C ILE A 183 18.58 25.68 10.88
N VAL A 184 18.80 24.66 10.04
CA VAL A 184 19.19 24.85 8.63
C VAL A 184 18.14 25.68 7.85
N ARG A 185 16.85 25.44 8.08
CA ARG A 185 15.76 26.19 7.44
C ARG A 185 15.69 27.64 7.93
N GLN A 186 15.98 27.89 9.20
CA GLN A 186 16.04 29.23 9.78
C GLN A 186 17.24 30.00 9.23
N PHE A 187 18.39 29.35 9.02
CA PHE A 187 19.60 29.99 8.48
C PHE A 187 19.55 30.25 6.96
N LEU A 188 18.80 29.47 6.17
CA LEU A 188 18.73 29.61 4.70
C LEU A 188 17.91 30.81 4.18
N GLY A 189 17.49 31.74 5.03
CA GLY A 189 16.67 32.90 4.63
C GLY A 189 16.80 34.13 5.53
N VAL A 190 17.86 34.23 6.33
CA VAL A 190 18.08 35.36 7.25
C VAL A 190 18.58 36.56 6.45
N THR A 191 17.75 37.60 6.33
CA THR A 191 18.21 38.93 5.92
C THR A 191 18.92 39.59 7.11
N GLY A 192 19.95 40.42 6.88
CA GLY A 192 20.88 40.88 7.93
C GLY A 192 20.25 41.52 9.19
N SER A 193 19.02 42.05 9.11
CA SER A 193 18.27 42.55 10.27
C SER A 193 17.82 41.42 11.22
N LYS A 194 17.46 40.28 10.66
CA LYS A 194 16.95 39.10 11.38
C LYS A 194 18.08 38.30 12.05
N MET A 195 19.33 38.68 11.79
CA MET A 195 20.52 38.11 12.43
C MET A 195 20.70 38.61 13.87
N PHE A 196 20.17 39.79 14.20
CA PHE A 196 20.20 40.36 15.55
C PHE A 196 19.06 39.86 16.46
N GLU A 197 18.05 39.20 15.89
CA GLU A 197 16.89 38.63 16.62
C GLU A 197 17.05 37.12 16.88
N LEU A 198 18.15 36.50 16.44
CA LEU A 198 18.45 35.09 16.69
C LEU A 198 18.95 34.93 18.14
N ASP A 199 18.23 34.11 18.93
CA ASP A 199 18.62 33.79 20.31
C ASP A 199 20.00 33.10 20.34
N PRO A 200 20.98 33.62 21.11
CA PRO A 200 22.32 33.03 21.22
C PRO A 200 22.36 31.57 21.72
N SER A 201 21.33 31.15 22.47
CA SER A 201 21.19 29.77 22.98
C SER A 201 20.89 28.72 21.88
N MET A 202 20.65 29.15 20.63
CA MET A 202 20.47 28.25 19.49
C MET A 202 21.81 27.73 18.94
N PHE A 203 22.92 28.44 19.20
CA PHE A 203 24.27 28.09 18.75
C PHE A 203 25.08 27.32 19.81
N GLU A 204 24.60 27.29 21.06
CA GLU A 204 25.14 26.43 22.08
C GLU A 204 24.74 24.99 21.74
N GLU A 205 25.72 24.22 21.28
CA GLU A 205 25.60 22.76 21.26
C GLU A 205 25.26 22.31 22.68
N PRO A 206 24.24 21.47 22.88
CA PRO A 206 23.98 20.93 24.21
C PRO A 206 25.22 20.12 24.60
N GLU A 207 26.06 20.65 25.48
CA GLU A 207 27.00 19.81 26.22
C GLU A 207 26.16 18.70 26.85
N GLU A 208 26.46 17.45 26.48
CA GLU A 208 25.99 16.29 27.22
C GLU A 208 26.40 16.53 28.67
N LYS A 209 25.45 16.98 29.49
CA LYS A 209 25.59 16.92 30.94
C LYS A 209 25.64 15.42 31.26
N GLU A 210 26.86 14.90 31.37
CA GLU A 210 27.11 13.68 32.12
C GLU A 210 26.51 13.90 33.51
N GLU A 211 25.38 13.23 33.74
CA GLU A 211 24.70 13.20 35.01
C GLU A 211 25.63 12.45 35.98
N ALA A 212 26.48 13.21 36.68
CA ALA A 212 27.29 12.70 37.76
C ALA A 212 26.36 12.14 38.84
N ASP A 213 26.29 10.80 38.91
CA ASP A 213 25.61 10.02 39.93
C ASP A 213 26.21 10.37 41.31
N GLN A 214 25.60 11.34 42.00
CA GLN A 214 25.93 11.68 43.37
C GLN A 214 25.35 10.59 44.29
N VAL A 215 26.12 9.52 44.49
CA VAL A 215 25.88 8.58 45.59
C VAL A 215 26.22 9.30 46.90
N GLU A 216 25.20 9.81 47.57
CA GLU A 216 25.27 10.24 48.97
C GLU A 216 25.62 9.02 49.85
N THR A 217 26.86 8.94 50.35
CA THR A 217 27.20 8.04 51.45
C THR A 217 26.97 8.76 52.78
N PRO A 218 26.15 8.22 53.69
CA PRO A 218 25.81 8.90 54.95
C PRO A 218 26.98 8.88 55.93
N ALA A 219 27.13 9.99 56.66
CA ALA A 219 28.07 10.17 57.74
C ALA A 219 27.88 9.14 58.88
N SER A 220 29.00 8.61 59.39
CA SER A 220 29.07 8.08 60.76
C SER A 220 30.35 8.55 61.44
N LEU A 221 30.15 9.16 62.61
CA LEU A 221 31.11 9.71 63.55
C LEU A 221 32.02 8.66 64.22
N ASP A 222 33.05 9.22 64.86
CA ASP A 222 33.83 8.70 66.00
C ASP A 222 34.99 7.75 65.63
N SER A 223 36.24 7.94 66.07
CA SER A 223 36.75 8.53 67.32
C SER A 223 38.26 8.81 67.17
N GLY A 224 38.75 9.85 67.85
CA GLY A 224 40.19 10.12 67.93
C GLY A 224 40.92 9.11 68.82
N ILE A 225 42.24 9.05 68.67
CA ILE A 225 43.25 8.94 69.75
C ILE A 225 44.64 9.06 69.12
N ALA A 226 45.47 9.85 69.78
CA ALA A 226 46.86 10.18 69.45
C ALA A 226 47.83 9.01 69.71
N ALA A 227 48.94 9.03 68.98
CA ALA A 227 50.30 8.79 69.48
C ALA A 227 51.30 9.39 68.49
#